data_AF-A0A383BW24-F1
#
_entry.id   AF-A0A383BW24-F1
#
_cell.length_a   1.000
_cell.length_b   1.000
_cell.length_c   1.000
_cell.angle_alpha   90.00
_cell.angle_beta   90.00
_cell.angle_gamma   90.00
#
_symmetry.space_group_name_H-M   'P 1'
#
loop_
_entity.id
_entity.type
_entity.pdbx_description
1 polymer ?
#
loop_
_entity_poly.entity_id
_entity_poly.type
_entity_poly.pdbx_seq_one_letter_code
_entity_poly.pdbx_strand_id
1 'polypeptide(L)'
;IFAILVYFYEEVLGVKSEAGAFLLYDMATFLSKATAGIILAGTLVYFLVRQSRQPIDNERAVREMFILMALVFLLSPVQNPWYLCWVVPFLCVFHFRSFILLTGLVGLYYLDFYFDYQEIPLYSWWLPWFEYAPFYVYLIFEIWERRRNKTLDYSRATA
;
A
#
# COMPACT_ATOMS: atom_id res chain seq x y z
N ILE A 1 -0.23 7.13 -0.45
CA ILE A 1 1.03 7.05 -1.23
C ILE A 1 0.88 7.73 -2.58
N PHE A 2 -0.12 7.36 -3.39
CA PHE A 2 -0.36 7.98 -4.69
C PHE A 2 -0.49 9.51 -4.64
N ALA A 3 -1.29 10.06 -3.72
CA ALA A 3 -1.44 11.51 -3.54
C ALA A 3 -0.12 12.23 -3.18
N ILE A 4 0.75 11.58 -2.39
CA ILE A 4 2.08 12.11 -2.05
C ILE A 4 3.00 12.11 -3.27
N LEU A 5 2.90 11.08 -4.13
CA LEU A 5 3.64 11.04 -5.40
C LEU A 5 3.19 12.16 -6.34
N VAL A 6 1.88 12.36 -6.48
CA VAL A 6 1.33 13.46 -7.29
C VAL A 6 1.83 14.80 -6.78
N TYR A 7 1.72 15.06 -5.47
CA TYR A 7 2.25 16.26 -4.84
C TYR A 7 3.75 16.45 -5.07
N PHE A 8 4.55 15.39 -4.96
CA PHE A 8 5.98 15.45 -5.24
C PHE A 8 6.26 15.81 -6.71
N TYR A 9 5.52 15.25 -7.66
CA TYR A 9 5.67 15.55 -9.09
C TYR A 9 5.25 16.99 -9.44
N GLU A 10 4.20 17.50 -8.81
CA GLU A 10 3.73 18.87 -9.03
C GLU A 10 4.67 19.90 -8.38
N GLU A 11 5.05 19.69 -7.12
CA GLU A 11 5.72 20.72 -6.30
C GLU A 11 7.25 20.66 -6.38
N VAL A 12 7.84 19.47 -6.46
CA VAL A 12 9.31 19.30 -6.51
C VAL A 12 9.83 19.33 -7.95
N LEU A 13 9.07 18.76 -8.89
CA LEU A 13 9.48 18.66 -10.30
C LEU A 13 8.85 19.74 -11.20
N GLY A 14 7.92 20.55 -10.67
CA GLY A 14 7.36 21.71 -11.36
C GLY A 14 6.51 21.36 -12.59
N VAL A 15 6.01 20.13 -12.68
CA VAL A 15 5.16 19.68 -13.80
C VAL A 15 3.75 20.25 -13.59
N LYS A 16 3.44 21.38 -14.23
CA LYS A 16 2.13 22.02 -14.12
C LYS A 16 1.04 21.25 -14.88
N SER A 17 -0.08 21.00 -14.20
CA SER A 17 -1.32 20.52 -14.81
C SER A 17 -1.99 21.67 -15.57
N GLU A 18 -1.97 21.63 -16.91
CA GLU A 18 -2.69 22.62 -17.71
C GLU A 18 -4.18 22.26 -17.78
N ALA A 19 -5.00 23.08 -17.10
CA ALA A 19 -6.42 22.87 -16.81
C ALA A 19 -7.37 22.98 -18.03
N GLY A 20 -6.96 22.54 -19.22
CA GLY A 20 -7.69 22.91 -20.44
C GLY A 20 -7.57 21.94 -21.60
N ALA A 21 -7.92 20.66 -21.44
CA ALA A 21 -8.53 19.86 -22.51
C ALA A 21 -8.87 18.45 -22.00
N PHE A 22 -10.09 18.03 -22.26
CA PHE A 22 -10.70 16.72 -21.97
C PHE A 22 -9.92 15.48 -22.53
N LEU A 23 -8.74 15.66 -23.15
CA LEU A 23 -7.87 14.61 -23.69
C LEU A 23 -6.38 14.73 -23.33
N LEU A 24 -5.95 15.69 -22.52
CA LEU A 24 -4.57 15.76 -22.01
C LEU A 24 -4.54 15.17 -20.60
N TYR A 25 -4.14 13.90 -20.53
CA TYR A 25 -3.90 13.18 -19.29
C TYR A 25 -2.95 14.00 -18.40
N ASP A 26 -3.40 14.35 -17.21
CA ASP A 26 -2.62 15.10 -16.24
C ASP A 26 -1.26 14.39 -16.00
N MET A 27 -0.17 15.04 -16.42
CA MET A 27 1.16 14.41 -16.49
C MET A 27 1.62 13.95 -15.11
N ALA A 28 1.29 14.69 -14.05
CA ALA A 28 1.57 14.29 -12.68
C ALA A 28 0.85 13.00 -12.29
N THR A 29 -0.43 12.87 -12.67
CA THR A 29 -1.21 11.64 -12.50
C THR A 29 -0.65 10.48 -13.33
N PHE A 30 -0.16 10.73 -14.55
CA PHE A 30 0.50 9.72 -15.38
C PHE A 30 1.81 9.23 -14.75
N LEU A 31 2.69 10.14 -14.35
CA LEU A 31 3.97 9.80 -13.74
C LEU A 31 3.77 9.04 -12.41
N SER A 32 2.76 9.41 -11.62
CA SER A 32 2.42 8.70 -10.38
C SER A 32 1.92 7.28 -10.64
N LYS A 33 1.14 7.06 -11.71
CA LYS A 33 0.71 5.70 -12.12
C LYS A 33 1.87 4.90 -12.69
N ALA A 34 2.73 5.54 -13.49
CA ALA A 34 3.90 4.90 -14.09
C ALA A 34 4.88 4.42 -13.01
N THR A 35 5.18 5.26 -12.01
CA THR A 35 6.03 4.88 -10.88
C THR A 35 5.42 3.74 -10.07
N ALA A 36 4.14 3.80 -9.76
CA ALA A 36 3.46 2.71 -9.08
C ALA A 36 3.53 1.39 -9.88
N GLY A 37 3.31 1.46 -11.19
CA GLY A 37 3.44 0.33 -12.11
C GLY A 37 4.86 -0.22 -12.19
N ILE A 38 5.89 0.63 -12.21
CA ILE A 38 7.30 0.22 -12.23
C ILE A 38 7.67 -0.50 -10.94
N ILE A 39 7.24 -0.02 -9.78
CA ILE A 39 7.51 -0.68 -8.49
C ILE A 39 6.82 -2.06 -8.46
N LEU A 40 5.57 -2.16 -8.90
CA LEU A 40 4.85 -3.42 -9.00
C LEU A 40 5.52 -4.40 -9.97
N ALA A 41 5.85 -3.94 -11.18
CA ALA A 41 6.52 -4.77 -12.18
C ALA A 41 7.92 -5.21 -11.70
N GLY A 42 8.69 -4.30 -11.11
CA GLY A 42 10.01 -4.59 -10.56
C GLY A 42 9.97 -5.62 -9.43
N THR A 43 9.00 -5.52 -8.52
CA THR A 43 8.81 -6.50 -7.44
C THR A 43 8.37 -7.87 -7.97
N LEU A 44 7.47 -7.91 -8.95
CA LEU A 44 7.08 -9.13 -9.63
C LEU A 44 8.26 -9.80 -10.34
N VAL A 45 9.03 -9.05 -11.14
CA VAL A 45 10.22 -9.56 -11.84
C VAL A 45 11.26 -10.05 -10.84
N TYR A 46 11.49 -9.32 -9.75
CA TYR A 46 12.39 -9.76 -8.68
C TYR A 46 11.97 -11.11 -8.09
N PHE A 47 10.69 -11.31 -7.79
CA PHE A 47 10.18 -12.60 -7.30
C PHE A 47 10.34 -13.71 -8.34
N LEU A 48 9.98 -13.47 -9.60
CA LEU A 48 10.12 -14.45 -10.68
C LEU A 48 11.58 -14.88 -10.91
N VAL A 49 12.51 -13.92 -10.96
CA VAL A 49 13.95 -14.21 -11.13
C VAL A 49 14.49 -15.00 -9.94
N ARG A 50 14.08 -14.63 -8.72
CA ARG A 50 14.50 -15.33 -7.50
C ARG A 50 13.92 -16.75 -7.41
N GLN A 51 12.69 -16.93 -7.87
CA GLN A 51 11.98 -18.21 -7.96
C GLN A 51 12.59 -19.13 -9.02
N SER A 52 13.11 -18.59 -10.12
CA SER A 52 13.85 -19.38 -11.11
C SER A 52 15.18 -19.93 -10.55
N ARG A 53 15.76 -19.27 -9.54
CA ARG A 53 17.05 -19.66 -8.93
C ARG A 53 16.93 -20.58 -7.72
N GLN A 54 15.75 -20.71 -7.13
CA GLN A 54 15.54 -21.53 -5.94
C GLN A 54 14.22 -22.29 -6.05
N PRO A 55 14.18 -23.59 -5.73
CA PRO A 55 12.93 -24.34 -5.74
C PRO A 55 11.88 -23.65 -4.86
N ILE A 56 10.66 -23.57 -5.39
CA ILE A 56 9.52 -22.97 -4.71
C ILE A 56 9.14 -23.86 -3.53
N ASP A 57 9.11 -23.25 -2.36
CA ASP A 57 8.36 -23.79 -1.23
C ASP A 57 6.95 -23.19 -1.25
N ASN A 58 5.93 -24.01 -0.95
CA ASN A 58 4.52 -23.61 -1.02
C ASN A 58 4.24 -22.42 -0.10
N GLU A 59 4.78 -22.43 1.13
CA GLU A 59 4.61 -21.32 2.06
C GLU A 59 5.19 -20.01 1.50
N ARG A 60 6.33 -20.11 0.82
CA ARG A 60 7.02 -18.96 0.25
C ARG A 60 6.25 -18.36 -0.93
N ALA A 61 5.69 -19.18 -1.81
CA ALA A 61 4.86 -18.71 -2.91
C ALA A 61 3.64 -17.94 -2.42
N VAL A 62 2.93 -18.47 -1.42
CA VAL A 62 1.74 -17.81 -0.85
C VAL A 62 2.13 -16.49 -0.17
N ARG A 63 3.29 -16.42 0.49
CA ARG A 63 3.80 -15.17 1.08
C ARG A 63 4.14 -14.12 0.03
N GLU A 64 4.76 -14.52 -1.07
CA GLU A 64 5.11 -13.61 -2.17
C GLU A 64 3.82 -13.08 -2.86
N MET A 65 2.80 -13.93 -3.02
CA MET A 65 1.47 -13.50 -3.48
C MET A 65 0.82 -12.49 -2.52
N PHE A 66 0.84 -12.76 -1.21
CA PHE A 66 0.33 -11.82 -0.20
C PHE A 66 1.01 -10.45 -0.31
N ILE A 67 2.34 -10.42 -0.45
CA ILE A 67 3.10 -9.16 -0.58
C ILE A 67 2.69 -8.42 -1.86
N LEU A 68 2.56 -9.11 -2.98
CA LEU A 68 2.11 -8.49 -4.23
C LEU A 68 0.71 -7.89 -4.09
N MET A 69 -0.24 -8.64 -3.52
CA MET A 69 -1.61 -8.17 -3.31
C MET A 69 -1.68 -6.96 -2.38
N ALA A 70 -0.93 -7.00 -1.27
CA ALA A 70 -0.76 -5.88 -0.37
C ALA A 70 -0.17 -4.65 -1.09
N LEU A 71 0.85 -4.85 -1.93
CA LEU A 71 1.50 -3.77 -2.67
C LEU A 71 0.57 -3.15 -3.71
N VAL A 72 -0.21 -3.98 -4.43
CA VAL A 72 -1.26 -3.49 -5.34
C VAL A 72 -2.25 -2.61 -4.59
N PHE A 73 -2.71 -3.03 -3.41
CA PHE A 73 -3.62 -2.22 -2.59
C PHE A 73 -2.99 -0.90 -2.14
N LEU A 74 -1.76 -0.93 -1.61
CA LEU A 74 -1.08 0.26 -1.09
C LEU A 74 -0.73 1.29 -2.17
N LEU A 75 -0.36 0.82 -3.37
CA LEU A 75 0.04 1.69 -4.48
C LEU A 75 -1.14 2.08 -5.38
N SER A 76 -2.28 1.40 -5.27
CA SER A 76 -3.48 1.76 -6.00
C SER A 76 -3.89 3.19 -5.67
N PRO A 77 -4.22 4.03 -6.68
CA PRO A 77 -4.83 5.33 -6.46
C PRO A 77 -6.22 5.23 -5.82
N VAL A 78 -6.86 4.06 -5.95
CA VAL A 78 -8.20 3.77 -5.44
C VAL A 78 -8.05 2.73 -4.33
N GLN A 79 -8.18 3.18 -3.08
CA GLN A 79 -7.99 2.35 -1.88
C GLN A 79 -9.32 1.89 -1.29
N ASN A 80 -10.23 1.46 -2.16
CA ASN A 80 -11.58 1.12 -1.71
C ASN A 80 -11.59 -0.15 -0.85
N PRO A 81 -12.46 -0.22 0.18
CA PRO A 81 -12.47 -1.31 1.16
C PRO A 81 -12.54 -2.73 0.59
N TRP A 82 -13.27 -2.92 -0.52
CA TRP A 82 -13.44 -4.24 -1.11
C TRP A 82 -12.15 -4.86 -1.65
N TYR A 83 -11.13 -4.04 -1.96
CA TYR A 83 -9.83 -4.56 -2.37
C TYR A 83 -9.07 -5.19 -1.20
N LEU A 84 -9.35 -4.79 0.05
CA LEU A 84 -8.81 -5.50 1.23
C LEU A 84 -9.35 -6.92 1.33
N CYS A 85 -10.54 -7.22 0.80
CA CYS A 85 -11.08 -8.57 0.79
C CYS A 85 -10.18 -9.56 0.05
N TRP A 86 -9.33 -9.09 -0.88
CA TRP A 86 -8.35 -9.95 -1.55
C TRP A 86 -7.14 -10.28 -0.66
N VAL A 87 -6.86 -9.44 0.34
CA VAL A 87 -5.74 -9.61 1.28
C VAL A 87 -6.17 -10.44 2.50
N VAL A 88 -7.44 -10.36 2.90
CA VAL A 88 -8.00 -11.06 4.08
C VAL A 88 -7.70 -12.58 4.12
N PRO A 89 -7.88 -13.37 3.04
CA PRO A 89 -7.60 -14.81 3.09
C PRO A 89 -6.16 -15.14 3.48
N PHE A 90 -5.22 -14.28 3.05
CA PHE A 90 -3.81 -14.44 3.37
C PHE A 90 -3.50 -14.10 4.83
N LEU A 91 -4.29 -13.23 5.48
CA LEU A 91 -4.12 -12.90 6.89
C LEU A 91 -4.41 -14.09 7.82
N CYS A 92 -5.24 -15.03 7.38
CA CYS A 92 -5.48 -16.28 8.11
C CYS A 92 -4.23 -17.18 8.15
N VAL A 93 -3.37 -17.08 7.13
CA VAL A 93 -2.13 -17.88 7.02
C VAL A 93 -0.95 -17.09 7.62
N PHE A 94 -0.84 -15.81 7.27
CA PHE A 94 0.21 -14.91 7.71
C PHE A 94 -0.37 -13.84 8.62
N HIS A 95 -0.10 -13.96 9.91
CA HIS A 95 -0.55 -13.01 10.90
C HIS A 95 0.22 -11.69 10.76
N PHE A 96 -0.32 -10.74 10.01
CA PHE A 96 0.16 -9.35 9.96
C PHE A 96 -0.80 -8.46 10.76
N ARG A 97 -0.36 -8.03 11.94
CA ARG A 97 -1.21 -7.29 12.88
C ARG A 97 -1.64 -5.95 12.29
N SER A 98 -0.78 -5.33 11.49
CA SER A 98 -1.08 -4.04 10.83
C SER A 98 -2.21 -4.13 9.82
N PHE A 99 -2.28 -5.22 9.07
CA PHE A 99 -3.36 -5.42 8.11
C PHE A 99 -4.68 -5.79 8.81
N ILE A 100 -4.63 -6.47 9.96
CA ILE A 100 -5.83 -6.70 10.78
C ILE A 100 -6.38 -5.38 11.32
N LEU A 101 -5.51 -4.49 11.81
CA LEU A 101 -5.90 -3.14 12.23
C LEU A 101 -6.53 -2.35 11.06
N LEU A 102 -5.94 -2.46 9.86
CA LEU A 102 -6.48 -1.83 8.66
C LEU A 102 -7.89 -2.32 8.30
N THR A 103 -8.18 -3.62 8.44
CA THR A 103 -9.54 -4.14 8.17
C THR A 103 -10.60 -3.52 9.08
N GLY A 104 -10.25 -3.11 10.30
CA GLY A 104 -11.16 -2.39 11.19
C GLY A 104 -11.26 -0.91 10.84
N LEU A 105 -10.13 -0.26 10.55
CA LEU A 105 -10.06 1.16 10.18
C LEU A 105 -10.79 1.46 8.87
N VAL A 106 -10.83 0.52 7.94
CA VAL A 106 -11.51 0.70 6.66
C VAL A 106 -13.01 0.96 6.80
N GLY A 107 -13.61 0.65 7.96
CA GLY A 107 -14.98 1.04 8.26
C GLY A 107 -15.18 2.57 8.26
N LEU A 108 -14.13 3.35 8.57
CA LEU A 108 -14.17 4.82 8.54
C LEU A 108 -14.38 5.38 7.13
N TYR A 109 -13.98 4.64 6.09
CA TYR A 109 -14.28 5.00 4.70
C TYR A 109 -15.77 5.23 4.46
N TYR A 110 -16.64 4.42 5.07
CA TYR A 110 -18.10 4.58 4.93
C TYR A 110 -18.65 5.81 5.65
N LEU A 111 -17.94 6.33 6.65
CA LEU A 111 -18.30 7.61 7.29
C LEU A 111 -18.03 8.78 6.36
N ASP A 112 -16.96 8.73 5.56
CA ASP A 112 -16.69 9.75 4.54
C ASP A 112 -17.86 9.85 3.55
N PHE A 113 -18.30 8.69 3.05
CA PHE A 113 -19.47 8.61 2.15
C PHE A 113 -20.75 9.15 2.81
N TYR A 114 -20.95 8.90 4.10
CA TYR A 114 -22.09 9.42 4.84
C TYR A 114 -22.04 10.95 5.01
N PHE A 115 -20.87 11.52 5.32
CA PHE A 115 -20.71 12.96 5.47
C PHE A 115 -20.82 13.73 4.15
N ASP A 116 -20.33 13.13 3.06
CA ASP A 116 -20.50 13.66 1.70
C ASP A 116 -22.00 13.74 1.34
N TYR A 117 -22.76 12.68 1.66
CA TYR A 117 -24.21 12.67 1.45
C TYR A 117 -24.96 13.73 2.28
N GLN A 118 -24.44 14.12 3.45
CA GLN A 118 -25.03 15.14 4.32
C GLN A 118 -24.54 16.56 4.01
N GLU A 119 -23.74 16.76 2.95
CA GLU A 119 -23.13 18.04 2.57
C GLU A 119 -22.36 18.72 3.73
N ILE A 120 -21.66 17.92 4.56
CA ILE A 120 -20.80 18.43 5.66
C ILE A 120 -19.32 18.29 5.25
N PRO A 121 -18.76 19.24 4.46
CA PRO A 121 -17.44 19.09 3.84
C PRO A 121 -16.27 19.19 4.82
N LEU A 122 -16.51 19.67 6.05
CA LEU A 122 -15.42 19.99 6.99
C LEU A 122 -14.62 18.76 7.46
N TYR A 123 -15.23 17.57 7.43
CA TYR A 123 -14.64 16.34 7.98
C TYR A 123 -13.92 15.46 6.94
N SER A 124 -14.20 15.63 5.64
CA SER A 124 -13.75 14.69 4.61
C SER A 124 -12.23 14.66 4.42
N TRP A 125 -11.53 15.77 4.59
CA TRP A 125 -10.08 15.84 4.32
C TRP A 125 -9.16 15.23 5.40
N TRP A 126 -9.59 15.17 6.67
CA TRP A 126 -8.78 14.55 7.74
C TRP A 126 -9.05 13.05 7.88
N LEU A 127 -10.21 12.57 7.43
CA LEU A 127 -10.64 11.20 7.65
C LEU A 127 -9.66 10.17 7.06
N PRO A 128 -9.11 10.36 5.83
CA PRO A 128 -8.09 9.47 5.30
C PRO A 128 -6.80 9.46 6.15
N TRP A 129 -6.43 10.58 6.78
CA TRP A 129 -5.28 10.59 7.68
C TRP A 129 -5.51 9.72 8.91
N PHE A 130 -6.71 9.74 9.49
CA PHE A 130 -7.06 8.87 10.62
C PHE A 130 -7.16 7.39 10.23
N GLU A 131 -7.54 7.09 8.99
CA GLU A 131 -7.59 5.71 8.49
C GLU A 131 -6.18 5.17 8.22
N TYR A 132 -5.37 5.91 7.47
CA TYR A 132 -4.12 5.40 6.92
C TYR A 132 -2.89 5.70 7.78
N ALA A 133 -2.83 6.81 8.51
CA ALA A 133 -1.68 7.12 9.36
C ALA A 133 -1.41 6.05 10.44
N PRO A 134 -2.39 5.61 11.26
CA PRO A 134 -2.15 4.57 12.26
C PRO A 134 -1.74 3.25 11.61
N PHE A 135 -2.30 2.93 10.44
CA PHE A 135 -1.89 1.77 9.66
C PHE A 135 -0.40 1.84 9.27
N TYR A 136 0.04 2.93 8.63
CA TYR A 136 1.43 3.04 8.16
C TYR A 136 2.43 3.07 9.33
N VAL A 137 2.12 3.79 10.41
CA VAL A 137 2.97 3.83 11.62
C VAL A 137 3.15 2.42 12.18
N TYR A 138 2.05 1.68 12.32
CA TYR A 138 2.11 0.34 12.89
C TYR A 138 2.75 -0.67 11.93
N LEU A 139 2.56 -0.53 10.61
CA LEU A 139 3.22 -1.35 9.59
C LEU A 139 4.74 -1.19 9.63
N ILE A 140 5.24 0.05 9.72
CA ILE A 140 6.67 0.33 9.82
C ILE A 140 7.22 -0.28 11.12
N PHE A 141 6.51 -0.10 12.23
CA PHE A 141 6.89 -0.68 13.52
C PHE A 141 6.96 -2.21 13.47
N GLU A 142 5.95 -2.87 12.89
CA GLU A 142 5.89 -4.32 12.75
C GLU A 142 7.02 -4.86 11.87
N ILE A 143 7.34 -4.17 10.76
CA ILE A 143 8.49 -4.53 9.90
C ILE A 143 9.80 -4.39 10.67
N TRP A 144 9.96 -3.31 11.44
CA TRP A 144 11.16 -3.05 12.22
C TRP A 144 11.37 -4.09 13.32
N GLU A 145 10.30 -4.42 14.07
CA GLU A 145 10.33 -5.44 15.12
C GLU A 145 10.70 -6.84 14.56
N ARG A 146 10.10 -7.24 13.44
CA ARG A 146 10.41 -8.51 12.77
C ARG A 146 11.86 -8.58 12.30
N ARG A 147 12.43 -7.48 11.78
CA ARG A 147 13.84 -7.41 11.39
C ARG A 147 14.76 -7.55 12.61
N ARG A 148 14.48 -6.81 13.68
CA ARG A 148 15.25 -6.86 14.93
C ARG A 148 15.27 -8.28 15.51
N ASN A 149 14.13 -8.94 15.58
CA ASN A 149 14.03 -10.27 16.16
C ASN A 149 14.79 -11.32 15.33
N LYS A 150 14.80 -11.21 13.99
CA LYS A 150 15.63 -12.08 13.12
C LYS A 150 17.13 -11.89 13.35
N THR A 151 17.58 -10.63 13.50
CA THR A 151 19.00 -10.33 13.77
C THR A 151 19.43 -10.88 15.13
N LEU A 152 18.57 -10.76 16.15
CA LEU A 152 18.82 -11.29 17.49
C LEU A 152 18.89 -12.81 17.52
N ASP A 153 18.02 -13.50 16.77
CA ASP A 153 18.02 -14.96 16.67
C ASP A 153 19.28 -15.48 15.97
N TYR A 154 19.70 -14.81 14.89
CA TYR A 154 20.95 -15.14 14.19
C TYR A 154 22.18 -14.97 15.11
N SER A 155 22.21 -13.91 15.92
CA SER A 155 23.31 -13.66 16.87
C SER A 155 23.38 -14.71 17.99
N ARG A 156 22.26 -15.34 18.37
CA ARG A 156 22.23 -16.42 19.38
C ARG A 156 22.60 -17.78 18.79
N ALA A 157 22.32 -18.01 17.50
CA ALA A 157 22.69 -19.26 16.82
C ALA A 157 24.19 -19.37 16.51
N THR A 158 24.92 -18.26 16.50
CA THR A 158 26.37 -18.20 16.21
C THR A 158 27.26 -18.03 17.45
N ALA A 159 26.68 -17.96 18.65
CA ALA A 159 27.37 -17.81 19.93
C ALA A 159 27.39 -19.15 20.68
#